data_AF-M7NZX2-F1
#
_entry.id   AF-M7NZX2-F1
#
_cell.length_a   1.000
_cell.length_b   1.000
_cell.length_c   1.000
_cell.angle_alpha   90.00
_cell.angle_beta   90.00
_cell.angle_gamma   90.00
#
_symmetry.space_group_name_H-M   'P 1'
#
loop_
_entity.id
_entity.type
_entity.pdbx_description
1 polymer ?
#
loop_
_entity_poly.entity_id
_entity_poly.type
_entity_poly.pdbx_seq_one_letter_code
_entity_poly.pdbx_strand_id
1 'polypeptide(L)'
;MIQLPAVASEYAQIQANSRVLILDAAIESVLWVSEQCLHCLELSIQTLEQQTPADILGDSLYQALSEIDEHQPYHLTLEFQRQSAQQLLRFSVSVWRTTDYLILEFEPIALQTEQRLLAKTNQWLSHLSQVTHSESVPRVLVDAVAELSGFDRVCLHKFDAEMNSMVIAEHCKQGIPSLKGLSFPASQMMCGFQQYLNQHIMICIDDVHSHSQ
;
A
#
# COMPACT_ATOMS: atom_id res chain seq x y z
N MET A 1 -21.38 12.02 -16.79
CA MET A 1 -21.57 11.65 -15.37
C MET A 1 -21.20 10.17 -15.29
N ILE A 2 -19.90 9.88 -15.21
CA ILE A 2 -19.38 8.51 -15.18
C ILE A 2 -19.75 7.97 -13.80
N GLN A 3 -20.53 6.89 -13.74
CA GLN A 3 -20.80 6.20 -12.48
C GLN A 3 -19.44 5.83 -11.87
N LEU A 4 -19.16 6.28 -10.64
CA LEU A 4 -18.02 5.76 -9.90
C LEU A 4 -18.12 4.22 -9.94
N PRO A 5 -17.10 3.51 -10.42
CA PRO A 5 -17.02 2.08 -10.18
C PRO A 5 -17.21 1.84 -8.69
N ALA A 6 -17.96 0.82 -8.27
CA ALA A 6 -18.20 0.55 -6.85
C ALA A 6 -16.87 0.52 -6.05
N VAL A 7 -15.82 0.05 -6.71
CA VAL A 7 -14.42 0.03 -6.26
C VAL A 7 -13.87 1.42 -5.89
N ALA A 8 -14.18 2.47 -6.64
CA ALA A 8 -13.73 3.83 -6.32
C ALA A 8 -14.38 4.33 -5.02
N SER A 9 -15.62 3.91 -4.74
CA SER A 9 -16.31 4.25 -3.49
C SER A 9 -15.74 3.47 -2.30
N GLU A 10 -15.36 2.22 -2.50
CA GLU A 10 -14.68 1.40 -1.48
C GLU A 10 -13.27 1.94 -1.17
N TYR A 11 -12.47 2.29 -2.18
CA TYR A 11 -11.14 2.90 -1.97
C TYR A 11 -11.21 4.25 -1.24
N ALA A 12 -12.14 5.12 -1.65
CA ALA A 12 -12.33 6.43 -0.99
C ALA A 12 -12.77 6.29 0.48
N GLN A 13 -13.48 5.21 0.83
CA GLN A 13 -13.89 4.94 2.20
C GLN A 13 -12.78 4.34 3.07
N ILE A 14 -11.83 3.61 2.49
CA ILE A 14 -10.78 2.91 3.24
C ILE A 14 -9.54 3.80 3.42
N GLN A 15 -9.20 4.64 2.44
CA GLN A 15 -8.01 5.49 2.50
C GLN A 15 -8.26 6.87 1.85
N ALA A 16 -8.70 7.83 2.67
CA ALA A 16 -8.99 9.20 2.24
C ALA A 16 -7.79 9.94 1.61
N ASN A 17 -6.56 9.46 1.83
CA ASN A 17 -5.32 10.03 1.28
C ASN A 17 -4.69 9.23 0.13
N SER A 18 -5.37 8.17 -0.34
CA SER A 18 -4.84 7.32 -1.40
C SER A 18 -4.68 8.09 -2.72
N ARG A 19 -3.56 7.88 -3.41
CA ARG A 19 -3.24 8.51 -4.70
C ARG A 19 -3.55 7.51 -5.82
N VAL A 20 -4.83 7.41 -6.16
CA VAL A 20 -5.34 6.35 -7.03
C VAL A 20 -5.76 6.89 -8.39
N LEU A 21 -5.45 6.15 -9.45
CA LEU A 21 -5.91 6.32 -10.81
C LEU A 21 -6.55 5.01 -11.28
N ILE A 22 -7.77 5.06 -11.81
CA ILE A 22 -8.48 3.91 -12.36
C ILE A 22 -8.63 4.09 -13.86
N LEU A 23 -8.18 3.09 -14.61
CA LEU A 23 -8.29 3.01 -16.07
C LEU A 23 -9.25 1.89 -16.46
N ASP A 24 -9.76 1.94 -17.68
CA ASP A 24 -10.40 0.75 -18.26
C ASP A 24 -9.39 -0.40 -18.46
N ALA A 25 -9.89 -1.61 -18.65
CA ALA A 25 -9.05 -2.79 -18.84
C ALA A 25 -8.14 -2.72 -20.09
N ALA A 26 -8.53 -1.91 -21.10
CA ALA A 26 -7.76 -1.72 -22.33
C ALA A 26 -6.68 -0.63 -22.20
N ILE A 27 -6.62 0.09 -21.08
CA ILE A 27 -5.71 1.21 -20.82
C ILE A 27 -5.90 2.33 -21.87
N GLU A 28 -7.14 2.53 -22.32
CA GLU A 28 -7.49 3.53 -23.33
C GLU A 28 -8.03 4.83 -22.72
N SER A 29 -8.69 4.73 -21.57
CA SER A 29 -9.30 5.87 -20.90
C SER A 29 -9.12 5.85 -19.38
N VAL A 30 -9.10 7.05 -18.80
CA VAL A 30 -9.16 7.25 -17.34
C VAL A 30 -10.62 7.25 -16.91
N LEU A 31 -11.01 6.26 -16.09
CA LEU A 31 -12.35 6.15 -15.53
C LEU A 31 -12.54 7.00 -14.28
N TRP A 32 -11.50 7.09 -13.45
CA TRP A 32 -11.53 7.85 -12.20
C TRP A 32 -10.13 8.20 -11.71
N VAL A 33 -10.00 9.28 -10.94
CA VAL A 33 -8.74 9.72 -10.31
C VAL A 33 -9.04 10.35 -8.96
N SER A 34 -8.19 10.12 -7.95
CA SER A 34 -8.29 10.84 -6.67
C SER A 34 -7.70 12.24 -6.76
N GLU A 35 -8.17 13.16 -5.93
CA GLU A 35 -7.63 14.53 -5.88
C GLU A 35 -6.14 14.53 -5.49
N GLN A 36 -5.75 13.66 -4.56
CA GLN A 36 -4.37 13.48 -4.14
C GLN A 36 -3.50 12.95 -5.28
N CYS A 37 -4.04 12.11 -6.16
CA CYS A 37 -3.36 11.62 -7.35
C CYS A 37 -3.13 12.75 -8.37
N LEU A 38 -4.13 13.61 -8.61
CA LEU A 38 -3.97 14.80 -9.44
C LEU A 38 -2.86 15.71 -8.91
N HIS A 39 -2.86 15.98 -7.60
CA HIS A 39 -1.84 16.83 -6.98
C HIS A 39 -0.46 16.19 -7.02
N CYS A 40 -0.33 14.88 -6.75
CA CYS A 40 0.98 14.24 -6.75
C CYS A 40 1.58 14.12 -8.15
N LEU A 41 0.76 13.85 -9.17
CA LEU A 41 1.18 13.79 -10.57
C LEU A 41 1.32 15.18 -11.22
N GLU A 42 0.98 16.24 -10.49
CA GLU A 42 0.90 17.62 -10.98
C GLU A 42 0.04 17.73 -12.26
N LEU A 43 -1.12 17.08 -12.22
CA LEU A 43 -2.11 17.01 -13.30
C LEU A 43 -3.33 17.88 -12.99
N SER A 44 -3.97 18.40 -14.05
CA SER A 44 -5.29 18.99 -13.98
C SER A 44 -6.33 18.10 -14.65
N ILE A 45 -7.59 18.21 -14.24
CA ILE A 45 -8.71 17.48 -14.88
C ILE A 45 -8.76 17.76 -16.40
N GLN A 46 -8.52 19.02 -16.80
CA GLN A 46 -8.46 19.42 -18.21
C GLN A 46 -7.36 18.69 -18.99
N THR A 47 -6.24 18.41 -18.33
CA THR A 47 -5.13 17.66 -18.93
C THR A 47 -5.51 16.20 -19.12
N LEU A 48 -6.17 15.59 -18.13
CA LEU A 48 -6.67 14.21 -18.23
C LEU A 48 -7.67 14.02 -19.36
N GLU A 49 -8.53 15.01 -19.63
CA GLU A 49 -9.50 14.96 -20.73
C GLU A 49 -8.85 15.12 -22.12
N GLN A 50 -7.65 15.69 -22.18
CA GLN A 50 -6.94 16.02 -23.43
C GLN A 50 -5.79 15.05 -23.76
N GLN A 51 -5.38 14.23 -22.81
CA GLN A 51 -4.24 13.33 -22.92
C GLN A 51 -4.69 11.88 -22.85
N THR A 52 -3.99 11.01 -23.57
CA THR A 52 -4.19 9.56 -23.46
C THR A 52 -3.53 9.03 -22.17
N PRO A 53 -3.93 7.85 -21.67
CA PRO A 53 -3.20 7.20 -20.58
C PRO A 53 -1.70 7.02 -20.89
N ALA A 54 -1.32 6.80 -22.16
CA ALA A 54 0.09 6.73 -22.55
C ALA A 54 0.82 8.08 -22.34
N ASP A 55 0.18 9.21 -22.63
CA ASP A 55 0.75 10.54 -22.37
C ASP A 55 0.87 10.83 -20.87
N ILE A 56 -0.09 10.35 -20.07
CA ILE A 56 -0.13 10.56 -18.61
C ILE A 56 0.93 9.71 -17.90
N LEU A 57 1.03 8.43 -18.28
CA LEU A 57 1.89 7.44 -17.64
C LEU A 57 3.29 7.37 -18.26
N GLY A 58 3.47 7.92 -19.46
CA GLY A 58 4.68 7.76 -20.25
C GLY A 58 4.85 6.35 -20.82
N ASP A 59 5.62 6.24 -21.90
CA ASP A 59 5.78 5.01 -22.67
C ASP A 59 6.23 3.81 -21.82
N SER A 60 7.19 4.02 -20.91
CA SER A 60 7.76 2.92 -20.13
C SER A 60 6.75 2.27 -19.19
N LEU A 61 5.96 3.07 -18.46
CA LEU A 61 4.93 2.53 -17.56
C LEU A 61 3.78 1.97 -18.38
N TYR A 62 3.33 2.67 -19.42
CA TYR A 62 2.28 2.18 -20.30
C TYR A 62 2.59 0.79 -20.89
N GLN A 63 3.79 0.60 -21.41
CA GLN A 63 4.24 -0.70 -21.94
C GLN A 63 4.25 -1.77 -20.85
N ALA A 64 4.84 -1.47 -19.67
CA ALA A 64 4.86 -2.41 -18.56
C ALA A 64 3.44 -2.82 -18.10
N LEU A 65 2.48 -1.91 -18.12
CA LEU A 65 1.08 -2.21 -17.79
C LEU A 65 0.40 -3.08 -18.85
N SER A 66 0.72 -2.87 -20.13
CA SER A 66 0.14 -3.64 -21.25
C SER A 66 0.57 -5.11 -21.26
N GLU A 67 1.70 -5.44 -20.61
CA GLU A 67 2.20 -6.80 -20.48
C GLU A 67 1.59 -7.56 -19.28
N ILE A 68 0.78 -6.90 -18.44
CA ILE A 68 0.16 -7.53 -17.27
C ILE A 68 -1.03 -8.38 -17.69
N ASP A 69 -0.88 -9.71 -17.55
CA ASP A 69 -1.96 -10.68 -17.82
C ASP A 69 -3.09 -10.61 -16.76
N GLU A 70 -4.32 -10.83 -17.20
CA GLU A 70 -5.57 -10.81 -16.41
C GLU A 70 -5.66 -11.96 -15.38
N HIS A 71 -4.81 -12.98 -15.48
CA HIS A 71 -5.01 -14.26 -14.80
C HIS A 71 -4.30 -14.39 -13.43
N GLN A 72 -3.68 -13.34 -12.92
CA GLN A 72 -2.98 -13.34 -11.63
C GLN A 72 -3.08 -11.95 -10.98
N PRO A 73 -3.56 -11.83 -9.72
CA PRO A 73 -3.51 -10.57 -8.99
C PRO A 73 -2.06 -10.26 -8.61
N TYR A 74 -1.33 -9.61 -9.51
CA TYR A 74 0.02 -9.12 -9.22
C TYR A 74 -0.07 -7.81 -8.45
N HIS A 75 0.64 -7.73 -7.33
CA HIS A 75 1.15 -6.46 -6.84
C HIS A 75 2.47 -6.25 -7.54
N LEU A 76 2.44 -5.56 -8.68
CA LEU A 76 3.67 -5.12 -9.32
C LEU A 76 3.97 -3.73 -8.80
N THR A 77 5.13 -3.57 -8.18
CA THR A 77 5.67 -2.26 -7.85
C THR A 77 6.58 -1.82 -8.99
N LEU A 78 6.16 -0.79 -9.72
CA LEU A 78 6.93 -0.19 -10.80
C LEU A 78 7.49 1.15 -10.37
N GLU A 79 8.74 1.43 -10.76
CA GLU A 79 9.25 2.80 -10.68
C GLU A 79 8.71 3.62 -11.85
N PHE A 80 7.99 4.69 -11.52
CA PHE A 80 7.47 5.65 -12.46
C PHE A 80 8.17 6.99 -12.26
N GLN A 81 8.65 7.57 -13.35
CA GLN A 81 9.25 8.89 -13.33
C GLN A 81 8.46 9.83 -14.22
N ARG A 82 8.14 11.00 -13.70
CA ARG A 82 7.42 12.04 -14.43
C ARG A 82 8.19 13.34 -14.38
N GLN A 83 8.42 13.92 -15.55
CA GLN A 83 8.96 15.26 -15.63
C GLN A 83 7.84 16.28 -15.40
N SER A 84 7.92 17.03 -14.31
CA SER A 84 7.15 18.27 -14.14
C SER A 84 7.96 19.47 -14.62
N ALA A 85 7.29 20.62 -14.81
CA ALA A 85 7.89 21.92 -15.06
C ALA A 85 8.93 22.32 -14.00
N GLN A 86 8.79 21.83 -12.75
CA GLN A 86 9.65 22.25 -11.63
C GLN A 86 10.69 21.19 -11.22
N GLN A 87 10.42 19.90 -11.42
CA GLN A 87 11.27 18.82 -10.92
C GLN A 87 10.95 17.46 -11.58
N LEU A 88 11.87 16.50 -11.39
CA LEU A 88 11.63 15.09 -11.69
C LEU A 88 10.94 14.43 -10.49
N LEU A 89 9.74 13.91 -10.69
CA LEU A 89 8.97 13.19 -9.69
C LEU A 89 9.21 11.68 -9.85
N ARG A 90 9.41 10.96 -8.75
CA ARG A 90 9.57 9.49 -8.73
C ARG A 90 8.50 8.87 -7.87
N PHE A 91 7.89 7.81 -8.37
CA PHE A 91 6.84 7.07 -7.67
C PHE A 91 7.11 5.58 -7.73
N SER A 92 6.69 4.89 -6.68
CA SER A 92 6.40 3.47 -6.65
C SER A 92 4.93 3.32 -7.03
N VAL A 93 4.63 2.58 -8.08
CA VAL A 93 3.26 2.37 -8.56
C VAL A 93 2.86 0.94 -8.26
N SER A 94 1.84 0.77 -7.42
CA SER A 94 1.17 -0.51 -7.20
C SER A 94 0.03 -0.66 -8.20
N VAL A 95 -0.07 -1.83 -8.83
CA VAL A 95 -1.04 -2.09 -9.89
C VAL A 95 -1.98 -3.22 -9.45
N TRP A 96 -3.29 -3.05 -9.65
CA TRP A 96 -4.27 -4.14 -9.56
C TRP A 96 -5.10 -4.23 -10.83
N ARG A 97 -4.98 -5.34 -11.56
CA ARG A 97 -5.78 -5.63 -12.75
C ARG A 97 -6.98 -6.50 -12.42
N THR A 98 -8.14 -6.11 -12.93
CA THR A 98 -9.37 -6.90 -12.94
C THR A 98 -9.83 -7.09 -14.39
N THR A 99 -10.90 -7.85 -14.60
CA THR A 99 -11.51 -8.03 -15.94
C THR A 99 -12.02 -6.71 -16.54
N ASP A 100 -12.47 -5.77 -15.70
CA ASP A 100 -13.16 -4.57 -16.17
C ASP A 100 -12.31 -3.29 -16.07
N TYR A 101 -11.31 -3.26 -15.18
CA TYR A 101 -10.52 -2.06 -14.89
C TYR A 101 -9.12 -2.38 -14.36
N LEU A 102 -8.25 -1.37 -14.45
CA LEU A 102 -6.91 -1.35 -13.87
C LEU A 102 -6.84 -0.25 -12.81
N ILE A 103 -6.42 -0.59 -11.58
CA ILE A 103 -6.21 0.35 -10.48
C ILE A 103 -4.71 0.59 -10.34
N LEU A 104 -4.30 1.85 -10.30
CA LEU A 104 -2.93 2.28 -10.07
C LEU A 104 -2.89 3.12 -8.80
N GLU A 105 -2.03 2.77 -7.86
CA GLU A 105 -1.78 3.53 -6.64
C GLU A 105 -0.35 4.05 -6.63
N PHE A 106 -0.18 5.36 -6.46
CA PHE A 106 1.10 6.05 -6.60
C PHE A 106 1.68 6.44 -5.24
N GLU A 107 2.87 5.97 -4.91
CA GLU A 107 3.60 6.37 -3.70
C GLU A 107 4.90 7.13 -4.05
N PRO A 108 5.06 8.41 -3.67
CA PRO A 108 6.28 9.17 -3.90
C PRO A 108 7.50 8.52 -3.26
N ILE A 109 8.57 8.38 -4.03
CA ILE A 109 9.84 7.84 -3.54
C ILE A 109 10.72 9.01 -3.06
N ALA A 110 10.99 9.07 -1.76
CA ALA A 110 11.93 10.04 -1.21
C ALA A 110 13.39 9.66 -1.55
N LEU A 111 14.07 10.50 -2.32
CA LEU A 111 15.41 10.28 -2.89
C LEU A 111 16.55 10.00 -1.88
N GLN A 112 16.34 10.17 -0.57
CA GLN A 112 17.44 10.30 0.41
C GLN A 112 17.59 9.12 1.39
N THR A 113 16.72 8.11 1.36
CA THR A 113 16.63 7.12 2.48
C THR A 113 17.05 5.69 2.12
N GLU A 114 17.17 5.35 0.84
CA GLU A 114 17.21 3.95 0.38
C GLU A 114 18.44 3.15 0.84
N GLN A 115 19.65 3.70 0.72
CA GLN A 115 20.87 2.93 0.98
C GLN A 115 21.02 2.52 2.45
N ARG A 116 20.64 3.40 3.39
CA ARG A 116 20.70 3.11 4.82
C ARG A 116 19.63 2.12 5.24
N LEU A 117 18.44 2.19 4.62
CA LEU A 117 17.34 1.29 4.91
C LEU A 117 17.66 -0.14 4.44
N LEU A 118 18.18 -0.30 3.22
CA LEU A 118 18.56 -1.61 2.68
C LEU A 118 19.62 -2.31 3.54
N ALA A 119 20.63 -1.57 4.01
CA ALA A 119 21.65 -2.12 4.91
C ALA A 119 21.05 -2.63 6.23
N LYS A 120 20.12 -1.85 6.83
CA LYS A 120 19.41 -2.25 8.05
C LYS A 120 18.51 -3.46 7.82
N THR A 121 17.76 -3.50 6.72
CA THR A 121 16.90 -4.64 6.37
C THR A 121 17.74 -5.91 6.23
N ASN A 122 18.87 -5.85 5.52
CA ASN A 122 19.77 -7.00 5.37
C ASN A 122 20.37 -7.47 6.70
N GLN A 123 20.73 -6.53 7.59
CA GLN A 123 21.19 -6.87 8.93
C GLN A 123 20.12 -7.63 9.72
N TRP A 124 18.86 -7.18 9.67
CA TRP A 124 17.74 -7.85 10.34
C TRP A 124 17.40 -9.20 9.73
N LEU A 125 17.43 -9.35 8.41
CA LEU A 125 17.27 -10.64 7.73
C LEU A 125 18.37 -11.62 8.15
N SER A 126 19.63 -11.17 8.20
CA SER A 126 20.73 -11.99 8.69
C SER A 126 20.53 -12.38 10.15
N HIS A 127 20.09 -11.46 11.00
CA HIS A 127 19.85 -11.74 12.41
C HIS A 127 18.73 -12.78 12.58
N LEU A 128 17.60 -12.61 11.88
CA LEU A 128 16.49 -13.57 11.87
C LEU A 128 16.93 -14.96 11.39
N SER A 129 17.79 -15.04 10.37
CA SER A 129 18.29 -16.33 9.87
C SER A 129 19.15 -17.11 10.87
N GLN A 130 19.72 -16.42 11.86
CA GLN A 130 20.55 -17.01 12.92
C GLN A 130 19.75 -17.36 14.18
N VAL A 131 18.46 -17.00 14.24
CA VAL A 131 17.60 -17.32 15.39
C VAL A 131 17.28 -18.81 15.38
N THR A 132 17.95 -19.57 16.24
CA THR A 132 17.81 -21.03 16.33
C THR A 132 16.66 -21.51 17.21
N HIS A 133 15.92 -20.61 17.88
CA HIS A 133 14.84 -20.96 18.79
C HIS A 133 13.53 -20.33 18.32
N SER A 134 12.55 -21.17 17.97
CA SER A 134 11.25 -20.75 17.44
C SER A 134 10.51 -19.77 18.36
N GLU A 135 10.66 -19.90 19.68
CA GLU A 135 10.03 -19.00 20.66
C GLU A 135 10.59 -17.58 20.64
N SER A 136 11.80 -17.38 20.13
CA SER A 136 12.45 -16.06 20.06
C SER A 136 12.17 -15.32 18.76
N VAL A 137 11.75 -16.01 17.70
CA VAL A 137 11.46 -15.41 16.39
C VAL A 137 10.36 -14.33 16.47
N PRO A 138 9.20 -14.56 17.11
CA PRO A 138 8.16 -13.53 17.25
C PRO A 138 8.67 -12.23 17.87
N ARG A 139 9.56 -12.33 18.87
CA ARG A 139 10.11 -11.17 19.55
C ARG A 139 11.08 -10.40 18.67
N VAL A 140 11.99 -11.11 17.99
CA VAL A 140 12.95 -10.50 17.08
C VAL A 140 12.23 -9.79 15.93
N LEU A 141 11.13 -10.37 15.41
CA LEU A 141 10.31 -9.76 14.36
C LEU A 141 9.70 -8.42 14.78
N VAL A 142 9.02 -8.36 15.93
CA VAL A 142 8.37 -7.10 16.37
C VAL A 142 9.38 -6.01 16.67
N ASP A 143 10.55 -6.36 17.22
CA ASP A 143 11.64 -5.41 17.48
C ASP A 143 12.26 -4.89 16.16
N ALA A 144 12.46 -5.77 15.18
CA ALA A 144 12.96 -5.39 13.85
C ALA A 144 12.03 -4.42 13.12
N VAL A 145 10.74 -4.76 13.07
CA VAL A 145 9.72 -3.92 12.43
C VAL A 145 9.61 -2.58 13.15
N ALA A 146 9.66 -2.54 14.48
CA ALA A 146 9.64 -1.29 15.23
C ALA A 146 10.85 -0.39 14.92
N GLU A 147 12.06 -0.95 14.82
CA GLU A 147 13.26 -0.18 14.48
C GLU A 147 13.22 0.35 13.04
N LEU A 148 12.70 -0.44 12.10
CA LEU A 148 12.63 -0.08 10.68
C LEU A 148 11.54 0.95 10.39
N SER A 149 10.36 0.79 11.01
CA SER A 149 9.19 1.66 10.81
C SER A 149 9.18 2.89 11.71
N GLY A 150 9.81 2.83 12.88
CA GLY A 150 9.75 3.88 13.89
C GLY A 150 8.45 3.91 14.71
N PHE A 151 7.53 2.95 14.52
CA PHE A 151 6.28 2.89 15.27
C PHE A 151 6.51 2.72 16.78
N ASP A 152 5.68 3.40 17.59
CA ASP A 152 5.73 3.33 19.04
C ASP A 152 5.28 1.96 19.60
N ARG A 153 4.49 1.23 18.81
CA ARG A 153 4.02 -0.13 19.11
C ARG A 153 3.97 -0.96 17.84
N VAL A 154 4.44 -2.20 17.94
CA VAL A 154 4.29 -3.23 16.91
C VAL A 154 3.78 -4.51 17.55
N CYS A 155 2.67 -5.04 17.04
CA CYS A 155 2.05 -6.27 17.53
C CYS A 155 2.11 -7.36 16.47
N LEU A 156 2.45 -8.58 16.89
CA LEU A 156 2.26 -9.77 16.08
C LEU A 156 1.01 -10.52 16.54
N HIS A 157 0.02 -10.61 15.65
CA HIS A 157 -1.23 -11.32 15.89
C HIS A 157 -1.17 -12.73 15.33
N LYS A 158 -1.65 -13.70 16.11
CA LYS A 158 -1.97 -15.05 15.63
C LYS A 158 -3.48 -15.20 15.56
N PHE A 159 -4.00 -15.59 14.39
CA PHE A 159 -5.41 -15.86 14.18
C PHE A 159 -5.70 -17.36 14.36
N ASP A 160 -6.88 -17.68 14.89
CA ASP A 160 -7.44 -19.03 14.89
C ASP A 160 -8.34 -19.28 13.66
N ALA A 161 -8.95 -20.47 13.59
CA ALA A 161 -9.82 -20.84 12.48
C ALA A 161 -11.12 -20.02 12.40
N GLU A 162 -11.52 -19.39 13.51
CA GLU A 162 -12.70 -18.54 13.62
C GLU A 162 -12.35 -17.05 13.45
N MET A 163 -11.10 -16.75 13.07
CA MET A 163 -10.55 -15.41 12.92
C MET A 163 -10.50 -14.58 14.21
N ASN A 164 -10.57 -15.20 15.38
CA ASN A 164 -10.19 -14.52 16.62
C ASN A 164 -8.66 -14.38 16.64
N SER A 165 -8.17 -13.26 17.17
CA SER A 165 -6.73 -12.99 17.22
C SER A 165 -6.21 -12.91 18.64
N MET A 166 -4.94 -13.25 18.84
CA MET A 166 -4.20 -13.02 20.08
C MET A 166 -2.85 -12.37 19.78
N VAL A 167 -2.44 -11.39 20.59
CA VAL A 167 -1.12 -10.77 20.48
C VAL A 167 -0.06 -11.70 21.07
N ILE A 168 0.68 -12.38 20.21
CA ILE A 168 1.70 -13.37 20.62
C ILE A 168 3.07 -12.74 20.88
N ALA A 169 3.35 -11.59 20.27
CA ALA A 169 4.53 -10.78 20.54
C ALA A 169 4.20 -9.29 20.38
N GLU A 170 4.95 -8.47 21.10
CA GLU A 170 4.77 -7.02 21.11
C GLU A 170 6.11 -6.33 21.33
N HIS A 171 6.34 -5.28 20.55
CA HIS A 171 7.23 -4.17 20.86
C HIS A 171 6.37 -2.98 21.27
N CYS A 172 6.74 -2.28 22.35
CA CYS A 172 5.97 -1.15 22.85
C CYS A 172 6.91 -0.20 23.61
N LYS A 173 6.85 1.11 23.33
CA LYS A 173 7.64 2.12 24.06
C LYS A 173 7.19 2.25 25.52
N GLN A 174 8.08 2.76 26.36
CA GLN A 174 7.81 2.99 27.77
C GLN A 174 6.63 3.95 27.96
N GLY A 175 5.73 3.64 28.90
CA GLY A 175 4.55 4.45 29.21
C GLY A 175 3.29 4.08 28.42
N ILE A 176 3.40 3.17 27.46
CA ILE A 176 2.26 2.66 26.70
C ILE A 176 1.80 1.32 27.31
N PRO A 177 0.51 1.11 27.60
CA PRO A 177 0.00 -0.17 28.11
C PRO A 177 0.29 -1.32 27.15
N SER A 178 0.73 -2.46 27.69
CA SER A 178 1.02 -3.66 26.89
C SER A 178 -0.27 -4.35 26.44
N LEU A 179 -0.30 -4.80 25.19
CA LEU A 179 -1.35 -5.64 24.62
C LEU A 179 -0.97 -7.12 24.55
N LYS A 180 0.27 -7.49 24.90
CA LYS A 180 0.75 -8.87 24.82
C LYS A 180 -0.15 -9.82 25.60
N GLY A 181 -0.62 -10.87 24.93
CA GLY A 181 -1.50 -11.90 25.51
C GLY A 181 -2.99 -11.54 25.51
N LEU A 182 -3.37 -10.33 25.07
CA LEU A 182 -4.78 -10.00 24.88
C LEU A 182 -5.33 -10.67 23.62
N SER A 183 -6.60 -11.09 23.70
CA SER A 183 -7.35 -11.65 22.59
C SER A 183 -8.41 -10.66 22.10
N PHE A 184 -8.59 -10.61 20.78
CA PHE A 184 -9.57 -9.77 20.10
C PHE A 184 -10.52 -10.66 19.27
N PRO A 185 -11.84 -10.60 19.50
CA PRO A 185 -12.80 -11.42 18.78
C PRO A 185 -12.92 -10.98 17.32
N ALA A 186 -13.26 -11.92 16.44
CA ALA A 186 -13.48 -11.65 15.02
C ALA A 186 -14.54 -10.56 14.77
N SER A 187 -15.54 -10.44 15.66
CA SER A 187 -16.61 -9.45 15.58
C SER A 187 -16.16 -7.99 15.71
N GLN A 188 -14.93 -7.74 16.18
CA GLN A 188 -14.34 -6.39 16.23
C GLN A 188 -13.65 -6.00 14.92
N MET A 189 -13.43 -6.93 13.99
CA MET A 189 -12.91 -6.61 12.67
C MET A 189 -14.02 -6.06 11.77
N MET A 190 -13.65 -5.11 10.91
CA MET A 190 -14.58 -4.58 9.90
C MET A 190 -15.01 -5.69 8.93
N CYS A 191 -16.26 -5.67 8.50
CA CYS A 191 -16.77 -6.60 7.48
C CYS A 191 -15.90 -6.51 6.21
N GLY A 192 -15.49 -7.65 5.66
CA GLY A 192 -14.64 -7.71 4.46
C GLY A 192 -13.14 -7.54 4.71
N PHE A 193 -12.69 -7.14 5.90
CA PHE A 193 -11.26 -6.89 6.17
C PHE A 193 -10.37 -8.13 6.00
N GLN A 194 -10.90 -9.33 6.30
CA GLN A 194 -10.16 -10.58 6.05
C GLN A 194 -9.90 -10.80 4.56
N GLN A 195 -10.92 -10.59 3.71
CA GLN A 195 -10.76 -10.73 2.27
C GLN A 195 -9.77 -9.69 1.74
N TYR A 196 -9.83 -8.48 2.30
CA TYR A 196 -8.87 -7.42 2.01
C TYR A 196 -7.43 -7.82 2.39
N LEU A 197 -7.18 -8.40 3.56
CA LEU A 197 -5.85 -8.92 3.94
C LEU A 197 -5.34 -10.05 3.04
N ASN A 198 -6.23 -10.88 2.49
CA ASN A 198 -5.83 -11.91 1.52
C ASN A 198 -5.41 -11.32 0.17
N GLN A 199 -5.89 -10.11 -0.13
CA GLN A 199 -5.57 -9.39 -1.35
C GLN A 199 -4.40 -8.43 -1.15
N HIS A 200 -4.12 -7.95 0.05
CA HIS A 200 -3.10 -6.93 0.34
C HIS A 200 -2.12 -7.39 1.43
N ILE A 201 -0.83 -7.48 1.07
CA ILE A 201 0.24 -7.93 1.99
C ILE A 201 0.60 -6.84 3.03
N MET A 202 0.40 -5.56 2.70
CA MET A 202 0.70 -4.42 3.54
C MET A 202 -0.42 -3.38 3.44
N ILE A 203 -0.81 -2.81 4.57
CA ILE A 203 -1.80 -1.73 4.66
C ILE A 203 -1.16 -0.61 5.49
N CYS A 204 -1.18 0.61 4.96
CA CYS A 204 -0.72 1.80 5.67
C CYS A 204 -1.92 2.71 5.98
N ILE A 205 -1.94 3.26 7.19
CA ILE A 205 -2.90 4.32 7.57
C ILE A 205 -2.06 5.41 8.22
N ASP A 206 -1.73 6.45 7.45
CA ASP A 206 -0.84 7.52 7.90
C ASP A 206 -1.52 8.45 8.90
N ASP A 207 -2.84 8.64 8.78
CA ASP A 207 -3.62 9.49 9.66
C ASP A 207 -5.02 8.92 9.88
N VAL A 208 -5.34 8.59 11.14
CA VAL A 208 -6.66 8.09 11.55
C VAL A 208 -7.74 9.18 11.56
N HIS A 209 -7.36 10.45 11.40
CA HIS A 209 -8.25 11.60 11.37
C HIS A 209 -8.39 12.22 9.99
N SER A 210 -7.77 11.65 8.94
CA SER A 210 -7.94 12.16 7.58
C SER A 210 -9.41 12.07 7.16
N HIS A 211 -10.06 13.21 6.93
CA HIS A 211 -11.41 13.26 6.39
C HIS A 211 -11.37 13.11 4.87
N SER A 212 -12.20 12.22 4.32
CA SER A 212 -12.56 12.23 2.90
C SER A 212 -13.32 13.54 2.62
N GLN A 213 -12.66 14.52 2.02
CA GLN A 213 -13.33 15.73 1.52
C GLN A 213 -13.98 15.46 0.17
#